data_AF-A0A432T541-F1
#
_entry.id   AF-A0A432T541-F1
#
_cell.length_a   1.000
_cell.length_b   1.000
_cell.length_c   1.000
_cell.angle_alpha   90.00
_cell.angle_beta   90.00
_cell.angle_gamma   90.00
#
_symmetry.space_group_name_H-M   'P 1'
#
loop_
_entity.id
_entity.type
_entity.pdbx_description
1 polymer ?
#
loop_
_entity_poly.entity_id
_entity_poly.type
_entity_poly.pdbx_seq_one_letter_code
_entity_poly.pdbx_strand_id
1 'polypeptide(L)' 'MQKNKYTQYIPILKKITIAIAFLIWAKILYEVLQFPGGFNAQLPYCIGGTMLTFGIASMVYKGLEYWERN' A
#
# COMPACT_ATOMS: atom_id res chain seq x y z
N MET A 1 -24.63 10.64 18.85
CA MET A 1 -23.36 10.02 18.38
C MET A 1 -22.22 10.97 18.72
N GLN A 2 -21.46 10.65 19.77
CA GLN A 2 -20.32 11.45 20.21
C GLN A 2 -19.18 11.27 19.18
N LYS A 3 -18.92 12.27 18.33
CA LYS A 3 -17.78 12.24 17.40
C LYS A 3 -16.49 12.31 18.23
N ASN A 4 -15.90 11.14 18.47
CA ASN A 4 -14.63 11.00 19.18
C ASN A 4 -13.52 11.68 18.35
N LYS A 5 -12.66 12.50 18.98
CA LYS A 5 -11.62 13.33 18.28
C LYS A 5 -10.73 12.53 17.32
N TYR A 6 -10.62 11.21 17.51
CA TYR A 6 -9.84 10.29 16.69
C TYR A 6 -10.33 10.16 15.24
N THR A 7 -11.63 10.33 14.97
CA THR A 7 -12.19 10.25 13.61
C THR A 7 -11.68 11.35 12.69
N GLN A 8 -11.13 12.45 13.23
CA GLN A 8 -10.51 13.51 12.42
C GLN A 8 -9.16 13.07 11.79
N TYR A 9 -8.42 12.15 12.42
CA TYR A 9 -7.08 11.74 11.97
C TYR A 9 -7.10 10.54 11.02
N ILE A 10 -8.16 9.73 11.04
CA ILE A 10 -8.34 8.57 10.16
C ILE A 10 -8.25 8.92 8.65
N PRO A 11 -8.87 10.00 8.14
CA PRO A 11 -8.72 10.36 6.71
C PRO A 11 -7.28 10.77 6.35
N ILE A 12 -6.51 11.31 7.29
CA ILE A 12 -5.09 11.63 7.09
C ILE A 12 -4.27 10.34 7.04
N LEU A 13 -4.51 9.42 7.98
CA LEU A 13 -3.88 8.09 8.01
C LEU A 13 -4.12 7.32 6.72
N LYS A 14 -5.35 7.33 6.17
CA LYS A 14 -5.65 6.71 4.87
C LYS A 14 -4.80 7.26 3.73
N LYS A 15 -4.62 8.59 3.66
CA LYS A 15 -3.76 9.23 2.65
C LYS A 15 -2.29 8.83 2.84
N ILE A 16 -1.83 8.76 4.09
CA ILE A 16 -0.47 8.33 4.43
C ILE A 16 -0.24 6.87 4.03
N THR A 17 -1.19 5.97 4.31
CA THR A 17 -1.09 4.55 3.92
C THR A 17 -0.94 4.39 2.41
N ILE A 18 -1.71 5.15 1.62
CA ILE A 18 -1.59 5.12 0.15
C ILE A 18 -0.23 5.67 -0.29
N ALA A 19 0.23 6.79 0.29
CA ALA A 19 1.52 7.37 -0.04
C ALA A 19 2.69 6.41 0.27
N ILE A 20 2.67 5.76 1.43
CA ILE A 20 3.68 4.77 1.83
C ILE A 20 3.64 3.56 0.90
N ALA A 21 2.45 3.04 0.58
CA ALA A 21 2.32 1.92 -0.35
C ALA A 21 2.93 2.24 -1.72
N PHE A 22 2.71 3.46 -2.21
CA PHE A 22 3.27 3.91 -3.49
C PHE A 22 4.79 4.03 -3.45
N LEU A 23 5.36 4.54 -2.34
CA LEU A 23 6.82 4.61 -2.15
C LEU A 23 7.46 3.21 -2.09
N ILE A 24 6.85 2.28 -1.35
CA ILE A 24 7.32 0.89 -1.27
C ILE A 24 7.26 0.24 -2.66
N TRP A 25 6.16 0.44 -3.39
CA TRP A 25 6.02 -0.08 -4.74
C TRP A 25 7.06 0.49 -5.70
N ALA A 26 7.31 1.80 -5.67
CA ALA A 26 8.33 2.45 -6.49
C ALA A 26 9.74 1.93 -6.18
N LYS A 27 10.05 1.66 -4.90
CA LYS A 27 11.32 1.07 -4.47
C LYS A 27 11.50 -0.35 -5.00
N ILE A 28 10.46 -1.19 -4.91
CA ILE A 28 10.47 -2.55 -5.49
C ILE A 28 10.67 -2.49 -7.01
N LEU A 29 9.96 -1.58 -7.68
CA LEU A 29 10.07 -1.41 -9.12
C LEU A 29 11.47 -0.97 -9.56
N TYR A 30 12.12 -0.10 -8.78
CA TYR A 30 13.51 0.30 -9.00
C TYR A 30 14.48 -0.88 -8.87
N GLU A 31 14.35 -1.68 -7.81
CA GLU A 31 15.20 -2.87 -7.60
C GLU A 31 15.02 -3.90 -8.70
N VAL A 32 13.77 -4.09 -9.17
CA VAL A 32 13.48 -4.94 -10.31
C VAL A 32 14.17 -4.39 -11.56
N LEU A 33 14.03 -3.10 -11.88
CA LEU A 33 14.65 -2.51 -13.08
C LEU A 33 16.19 -2.61 -13.13
N GLN A 34 16.85 -2.65 -11.97
CA GLN A 34 18.31 -2.81 -11.91
C GLN A 34 18.78 -4.27 -12.08
N PHE A 35 17.86 -5.24 -12.01
CA PHE A 35 18.23 -6.65 -12.11
C PHE A 35 18.57 -7.02 -13.57
N PRO A 36 19.76 -7.58 -13.86
CA PRO A 36 20.21 -7.88 -15.23
C PRO A 36 19.58 -9.18 -15.80
N GLY A 37 18.35 -9.51 -15.40
CA GLY A 37 17.63 -10.70 -15.86
C GLY A 37 16.78 -10.43 -17.10
N GLY A 38 16.43 -11.48 -17.86
CA GLY A 38 15.48 -11.34 -18.96
C GLY A 38 14.08 -10.94 -18.46
N PHE A 39 13.36 -10.11 -19.22
CA PHE A 39 12.04 -9.59 -18.88
C PHE A 39 11.04 -10.66 -18.38
N ASN A 40 11.06 -11.85 -18.99
CA ASN A 40 10.20 -12.98 -18.60
C ASN A 40 10.49 -13.52 -17.18
N ALA A 41 11.72 -13.37 -16.68
CA ALA A 41 12.09 -13.75 -15.32
C ALA A 41 11.72 -12.68 -14.28
N GLN A 42 11.65 -11.40 -14.66
CA GLN A 42 11.27 -10.29 -13.76
C GLN A 42 9.76 -10.09 -13.64
N LEU A 43 8.99 -10.42 -14.69
CA LEU A 43 7.54 -10.25 -14.72
C LEU A 43 6.83 -10.82 -13.47
N PRO A 44 7.12 -12.06 -13.02
CA PRO A 44 6.48 -12.61 -11.82
C PRO A 44 6.79 -11.83 -10.55
N TYR A 45 8.02 -11.30 -10.41
CA TYR A 45 8.42 -10.48 -9.26
C TYR A 45 7.78 -9.09 -9.28
N CYS A 46 7.67 -8.48 -10.47
CA CYS A 46 6.99 -7.20 -10.63
C CYS A 46 5.50 -7.34 -10.30
N ILE A 47 4.82 -8.34 -10.88
CA ILE A 47 3.39 -8.59 -10.65
C ILE A 47 3.15 -9.00 -9.20
N GLY A 48 3.93 -9.95 -8.67
CA GLY A 48 3.81 -10.42 -7.30
C GLY A 48 4.10 -9.33 -6.27
N GLY A 49 5.17 -8.54 -6.47
CA GLY A 49 5.51 -7.41 -5.61
C GLY A 49 4.44 -6.32 -5.63
N THR A 50 3.86 -6.04 -6.80
CA THR A 50 2.73 -5.12 -6.94
C THR A 50 1.50 -5.62 -6.19
N MET A 51 1.08 -6.87 -6.43
CA MET A 51 -0.08 -7.46 -5.77
C MET A 51 0.08 -7.51 -4.25
N LEU A 52 1.26 -7.86 -3.75
CA LEU A 52 1.52 -7.93 -2.32
C LEU A 52 1.51 -6.55 -1.67
N THR A 53 2.15 -5.56 -2.29
CA THR A 53 2.21 -4.18 -1.77
C THR A 53 0.80 -3.56 -1.72
N PHE A 54 0.05 -3.65 -2.81
CA PHE A 54 -1.32 -3.12 -2.85
C PHE A 54 -2.30 -3.97 -2.03
N GLY A 55 -2.08 -5.27 -1.89
CA GLY A 55 -2.88 -6.14 -1.04
C GLY A 55 -2.78 -5.76 0.43
N ILE A 56 -1.55 -5.57 0.94
CA ILE A 56 -1.31 -5.09 2.31
C ILE A 56 -1.89 -3.69 2.49
N ALA A 57 -1.64 -2.78 1.55
CA ALA A 57 -2.21 -1.42 1.61
C ALA A 57 -3.74 -1.43 1.67
N SER A 58 -4.39 -2.30 0.89
CA SER A 58 -5.85 -2.44 0.88
C SER A 58 -6.38 -3.01 2.20
N MET A 59 -5.67 -3.97 2.80
CA MET A 59 -6.01 -4.52 4.11
C MET A 59 -5.93 -3.44 5.20
N VAL A 60 -4.85 -2.67 5.22
CA VAL A 60 -4.66 -1.57 6.18
C VAL A 60 -5.73 -0.49 5.97
N TYR A 61 -6.04 -0.14 4.73
CA TYR A 61 -7.06 0.85 4.40
C TYR A 61 -8.46 0.42 4.88
N LYS A 62 -8.86 -0.84 4.62
CA LYS A 62 -10.13 -1.39 5.11
C LYS A 62 -10.16 -1.52 6.63
N GLY A 63 -9.03 -1.84 7.25
CA GLY A 63 -8.89 -1.83 8.71
C GLY A 63 -9.18 -0.45 9.27
N LEU A 64 -8.56 0.60 8.72
CA LEU A 64 -8.81 1.98 9.10
C LEU A 64 -10.28 2.40 8.89
N GLU A 65 -10.94 1.92 7.82
CA GLU A 65 -12.37 2.13 7.60
C GLU A 65 -13.27 1.47 8.64
N TYR A 66 -12.94 0.24 9.05
CA TYR A 66 -13.69 -0.47 10.08
C TYR A 66 -13.65 0.30 11.41
N TRP A 67 -12.47 0.78 11.80
CA TRP A 67 -12.27 1.59 13.01
C TRP A 67 -12.85 3.01 12.92
N GLU A 68 -13.18 3.50 11.73
CA GLU A 68 -13.86 4.79 11.54
C GLU A 68 -15.37 4.70 11.75
N ARG A 69 -15.96 3.55 11.37
CA ARG A 69 -17.41 3.31 11.43
C ARG A 69 -17.89 2.83 12.79
N ASN A 70 -17.00 2.28 13.61
CA ASN A 70 -17.29 1.62 14.89
C ASN A 70 -16.81 2.46 16.07
#